data_AF-A0A5Y8Q2N2-F1
#
_entry.id   AF-A0A5Y8Q2N2-F1
#
_cell.length_a   1.000
_cell.length_b   1.000
_cell.length_c   1.000
_cell.angle_alpha   90.00
_cell.angle_beta   90.00
_cell.angle_gamma   90.00
#
_symmetry.space_group_name_H-M   'P 1'
#
loop_
_entity.id
_entity.type
_entity.pdbx_description
1 polymer ?
#
loop_
_entity_poly.entity_id
_entity_poly.type
_entity_poly.pdbx_seq_one_letter_code
_entity_poly.pdbx_strand_id
1 'polypeptide(L)' 'MELDIAEVVDIIRQGGQFLISSEEGKITGLEKVRKNQFLLTIEEFKELSKDAGCIDETESKLQ' A
#
# COMPACT_ATOMS: atom_id res chain seq x y z
N MET A 1 6.21 8.43 16.08
CA MET A 1 5.99 7.36 17.05
C MET A 1 6.78 6.17 16.53
N GLU A 2 7.86 5.77 17.22
CA GLU A 2 8.58 4.55 16.85
C GLU A 2 7.83 3.36 17.42
N LEU A 3 7.51 2.38 16.58
CA LEU A 3 6.84 1.14 16.99
C LEU A 3 7.89 0.06 17.24
N ASP A 4 7.79 -0.64 18.37
CA ASP A 4 8.64 -1.79 18.64
C ASP A 4 8.27 -2.98 17.76
N ILE A 5 9.29 -3.72 17.30
CA ILE A 5 9.08 -4.86 16.39
C ILE A 5 8.25 -5.96 17.07
N ALA A 6 8.41 -6.19 18.38
CA ALA A 6 7.65 -7.22 19.07
C ALA A 6 6.16 -6.84 19.16
N GLU A 7 5.85 -5.58 19.44
CA GLU A 7 4.47 -5.08 19.45
C GLU A 7 3.81 -5.22 18.07
N VAL A 8 4.52 -4.87 17.00
CA VAL A 8 4.04 -5.01 15.62
C VAL A 8 3.75 -6.48 15.29
N VAL A 9 4.64 -7.39 15.67
CA VAL A 9 4.47 -8.83 15.46
C VAL A 9 3.25 -9.35 16.23
N ASP A 10 3.04 -8.93 17.46
CA ASP A 10 1.89 -9.36 18.26
C ASP A 10 0.56 -8.85 17.71
N ILE A 11 0.52 -7.66 17.10
CA ILE A 11 -0.66 -7.16 16.39
C ILE A 11 -0.93 -7.99 15.13
N ILE A 12 0.11 -8.29 14.33
CA ILE A 12 -0.03 -9.08 13.10
C ILE A 12 -0.49 -10.51 13.40
N ARG A 13 -0.03 -11.10 14.51
CA ARG A 13 -0.45 -12.43 14.98
C ARG A 13 -1.94 -12.55 15.28
N GLN A 14 -2.64 -11.44 15.51
CA GLN A 14 -4.11 -11.43 15.67
C GLN A 14 -4.85 -11.68 14.33
N GLY A 15 -4.12 -11.73 13.22
CA GLY A 15 -4.64 -12.04 11.89
C GLY A 15 -5.21 -10.82 11.15
N GLY A 16 -5.22 -10.95 9.82
CA GLY A 16 -5.61 -9.89 8.88
C GLY A 16 -4.45 -9.48 7.97
N GLN A 17 -4.71 -8.51 7.10
CA GLN A 17 -3.69 -7.86 6.29
C GLN A 17 -3.34 -6.50 6.90
N PHE A 18 -2.06 -6.15 6.86
CA PHE A 18 -1.53 -4.91 7.41
C PHE A 18 -0.58 -4.26 6.41
N LEU A 19 -0.63 -2.93 6.34
CA LEU A 19 0.40 -2.11 5.70
C LEU A 19 1.41 -1.71 6.77
N ILE A 20 2.68 -1.99 6.53
CA ILE A 20 3.78 -1.59 7.40
C ILE A 20 4.60 -0.55 6.65
N SER A 21 4.74 0.63 7.24
CA SER A 21 5.62 1.69 6.74
C SER A 21 6.93 1.64 7.52
N SER A 22 8.06 1.70 6.80
CA SER A 22 9.39 1.74 7.42
C SER A 22 10.31 2.74 6.75
N GLU A 23 11.11 3.43 7.56
CA GLU A 23 12.12 4.39 7.12
C GLU A 23 13.43 4.12 7.87
N GLU A 24 14.55 4.05 7.14
CA GLU A 24 15.89 3.77 7.72
C GLU A 24 15.94 2.52 8.63
N GLY A 25 15.20 1.47 8.28
CA GLY A 25 15.13 0.22 9.06
C GLY A 25 14.25 0.30 10.31
N LYS A 26 13.55 1.41 10.53
CA LYS A 26 12.60 1.60 11.64
C LYS A 26 11.17 1.56 11.15
N ILE A 27 10.28 0.95 11.93
CA ILE A 27 8.84 0.95 11.62
C ILE A 27 8.26 2.31 12.04
N THR A 28 7.68 3.02 11.08
CA THR A 28 7.10 4.35 11.26
C THR A 28 5.57 4.34 11.20
N GLY A 29 4.97 3.25 10.72
CA GLY A 29 3.51 3.11 10.65
C GLY A 29 3.05 1.66 10.57
N LEU A 30 1.87 1.40 11.12
CA LEU A 30 1.17 0.12 11.06
C LEU A 30 -0.33 0.38 10.89
N GLU A 31 -0.89 -0.05 9.76
CA GLU A 31 -2.30 0.14 9.43
C GLU A 31 -2.96 -1.18 9.08
N LYS A 32 -4.11 -1.49 9.70
CA LYS A 32 -4.89 -2.67 9.35
C LYS A 32 -5.67 -2.41 8.05
N VAL A 33 -5.42 -3.25 7.05
CA VAL A 33 -6.11 -3.20 5.76
C VAL A 33 -7.56 -3.64 5.97
N ARG A 34 -8.51 -2.79 5.56
CA ARG A 34 -9.93 -3.11 5.62
C ARG A 34 -10.29 -4.12 4.53
N LYS A 35 -11.38 -4.89 4.73
CA LYS A 35 -11.82 -5.95 3.78
C LYS A 35 -11.98 -5.50 2.32
N ASN A 36 -12.22 -4.20 2.06
CA ASN A 36 -12.42 -3.64 0.73
C ASN A 36 -11.31 -2.65 0.33
N GLN A 37 -10.17 -2.67 1.03
CA GLN A 37 -9.03 -1.83 0.72
C GLN A 37 -8.02 -2.68 -0.06
N PHE A 38 -7.70 -2.23 -1.27
CA PHE A 38 -6.67 -2.86 -2.10
C PHE A 38 -5.33 -2.21 -1.79
N LEU A 39 -4.34 -3.04 -1.48
CA LEU A 39 -2.95 -2.60 -1.48
C LEU A 39 -2.42 -2.79 -2.89
N LEU A 40 -2.13 -1.68 -3.54
CA LEU A 40 -1.58 -1.63 -4.88
C LEU A 40 -0.31 -0.79 -4.83
N THR A 41 0.74 -1.26 -5.46
CA THR A 41 1.83 -0.42 -5.94
C THR A 41 1.28 0.60 -6.94
N ILE A 42 2.04 1.67 -7.18
CA ILE A 42 1.67 2.67 -8.19
C ILE A 42 1.56 2.02 -9.57
N GLU A 43 2.39 1.04 -9.86
CA GLU A 43 2.43 0.25 -11.09
C GLU A 43 1.16 -0.59 -11.24
N GLU A 44 0.79 -1.37 -10.22
CA GLU A 44 -0.45 -2.16 -10.23
C GLU A 44 -1.70 -1.27 -10.35
N PHE A 45 -1.70 -0.11 -9.67
CA PHE A 45 -2.77 0.86 -9.81
C PHE A 45 -2.86 1.40 -11.25
N LYS A 46 -1.72 1.72 -11.88
CA LYS A 46 -1.66 2.20 -13.27
C LYS A 46 -2.18 1.14 -14.24
N GLU A 47 -1.77 -0.11 -14.11
CA GLU A 47 -2.26 -1.21 -14.97
C GLU A 47 -3.77 -1.38 -14.86
N LEU A 48 -4.30 -1.49 -13.64
CA LEU A 48 -5.75 -1.61 -13.42
C LEU A 48 -6.52 -0.40 -13.95
N SER A 49 -5.95 0.80 -13.82
CA SER A 49 -6.56 2.03 -14.33
C SER A 49 -6.56 2.08 -15.86
N LYS A 50 -5.57 1.48 -16.53
CA LYS A 50 -5.57 1.33 -18.01
C LYS A 50 -6.62 0.33 -18.46
N ASP A 51 -6.68 -0.84 -17.81
CA ASP A 51 -7.66 -1.89 -18.12
C ASP A 51 -9.10 -1.39 -17.94
N ALA A 52 -9.32 -0.54 -16.93
CA ALA A 52 -10.61 0.09 -16.68
C ALA A 52 -10.93 1.26 -17.64
N GLY A 53 -9.99 1.67 -18.50
CA GLY A 53 -10.13 2.83 -19.40
C GLY A 53 -10.11 4.17 -18.67
N CYS A 54 -9.63 4.22 -17.43
CA CYS A 54 -9.53 5.43 -16.61
C CYS A 54 -8.30 6.28 -16.94
N ILE A 55 -7.25 5.67 -17.52
CA ILE A 55 -6.05 6.36 -18.00
C ILE A 55 -5.96 6.10 -19.50
N ASP A 56 -5.98 7.18 -20.28
CA ASP A 56 -5.71 7.13 -21.71
C ASP A 56 -4.22 7.38 -21.96
N GLU A 57 -3.49 6.34 -22.37
CA GLU A 57 -2.06 6.46 -22.71
C GLU A 57 -1.83 7.36 -23.95
N THR A 58 -2.87 7.65 -24.72
CA THR A 58 -2.77 8.50 -25.91
C THR A 58 -2.72 10.00 -25.58
N GLU A 59 -3.06 10.41 -24.35
CA GLU A 59 -2.81 11.77 -23.85
C GLU A 59 -1.34 12.03 -23.44
N SER A 60 -0.43 11.10 -23.71
CA SER A 60 1.02 11.37 -23.59
C SER A 60 1.57 12.15 -24.79
N LYS A 61 0.90 13.23 -25.20
CA LYS A 61 1.44 14.26 -26.13
C LYS A 61 0.82 15.63 -25.85
N LEU A 62 0.99 16.15 -24.63
CA LEU A 62 1.08 17.60 -24.48
C LEU A 62 2.56 17.95 -24.68
N GLN A 63 2.81 18.61 -25.81
CA GLN A 63 4.10 19.15 -26.24
C GLN A 63 4.68 20.13 -25.23
#